data_AF-S4AH67-F1
#
_entry.id   AF-S4AH67-F1
#
_cell.length_a   1.000
_cell.length_b   1.000
_cell.length_c   1.000
_cell.angle_alpha   90.00
_cell.angle_beta   90.00
_cell.angle_gamma   90.00
#
_symmetry.space_group_name_H-M   'P 1'
#
loop_
_entity.id
_entity.type
_entity.pdbx_description
1 polymer ?
#
loop_
_entity_poly.entity_id
_entity_poly.type
_entity_poly.pdbx_seq_one_letter_code
_entity_poly.pdbx_strand_id
1 'polypeptide(L)'
;MARYQFGASVADFVVQPQDGIWGVAPGVAVTFWDSPTGGTWYTDLLAETGAATSQVVTDASGAIPEFQGPEGVTGMWADAGGTTRVWITARGTGGAGTSKGLVFAAPTGPAAYVVWRAPRACVVSAVHGYRQGGTGATVNAQKNGADLLATDLSLSTADTWLTGPAVQGEAMAAGDSLAVAVRAVSGEVTAVTVQIDVQGV
;
A
#
# COMPACT_ATOMS: atom_id res chain seq x y z
N MET A 1 10.06 0.30 -5.10
CA MET A 1 8.78 0.48 -4.35
C MET A 1 7.88 1.39 -5.18
N ALA A 2 6.56 1.45 -4.92
CA ALA A 2 5.69 2.35 -5.70
C ALA A 2 5.91 3.83 -5.32
N ARG A 3 5.69 4.75 -6.28
CA ARG A 3 5.57 6.20 -6.02
C ARG A 3 4.12 6.54 -5.70
N TYR A 4 3.92 7.56 -4.88
CA TYR A 4 2.59 8.03 -4.48
C TYR A 4 2.28 9.42 -5.04
N GLN A 5 1.00 9.71 -5.27
CA GLN A 5 0.51 10.99 -5.76
C GLN A 5 0.27 11.97 -4.59
N PHE A 6 0.53 13.26 -4.81
CA PHE A 6 0.36 14.36 -3.86
C PHE A 6 -0.28 15.57 -4.57
N GLY A 7 -0.68 16.59 -3.81
CA GLY A 7 -1.26 17.83 -4.33
C GLY A 7 -2.68 17.66 -4.87
N ALA A 8 -3.24 18.73 -5.43
CA ALA A 8 -4.57 18.76 -6.06
C ALA A 8 -5.71 18.21 -5.18
N SER A 9 -5.58 18.26 -3.85
CA SER A 9 -6.72 18.09 -2.93
C SER A 9 -7.35 19.43 -2.58
N VAL A 10 -8.53 19.39 -1.96
CA VAL A 10 -9.25 20.59 -1.50
C VAL A 10 -8.50 21.39 -0.43
N ALA A 11 -7.44 20.84 0.16
CA ALA A 11 -6.65 21.47 1.21
C ALA A 11 -5.26 21.96 0.73
N ASP A 12 -4.87 21.65 -0.51
CA ASP A 12 -3.49 21.86 -0.98
C ASP A 12 -3.33 23.22 -1.67
N PHE A 13 -3.29 24.29 -0.89
CA PHE A 13 -3.07 25.65 -1.38
C PHE A 13 -1.92 26.33 -0.64
N VAL A 14 -1.12 27.10 -1.37
CA VAL A 14 -0.20 28.06 -0.74
C VAL A 14 -0.96 29.36 -0.52
N VAL A 15 -0.89 29.85 0.70
CA VAL A 15 -1.45 31.15 1.08
C VAL A 15 -0.35 32.07 1.56
N GLN A 16 -0.50 33.37 1.27
CA GLN A 16 0.41 34.42 1.73
C GLN A 16 -0.39 35.64 2.19
N PRO A 17 0.15 36.43 3.13
CA PRO A 17 -0.50 37.66 3.54
C PRO A 17 -0.41 38.67 2.39
N GLN A 18 -1.56 39.22 2.00
CA GLN A 18 -1.69 40.31 1.06
C GLN A 18 -2.58 41.39 1.69
N ASP A 19 -2.01 42.56 1.92
CA ASP A 19 -2.70 43.71 2.53
C ASP A 19 -3.43 43.39 3.86
N GLY A 20 -2.85 42.51 4.68
CA GLY A 20 -3.39 42.12 5.98
C GLY A 20 -4.46 41.01 5.93
N ILE A 21 -4.73 40.44 4.76
CA ILE A 21 -5.64 39.30 4.55
C ILE A 21 -4.84 38.13 3.99
N TRP A 22 -5.18 36.89 4.37
CA TRP A 22 -4.59 35.70 3.78
C TRP A 22 -5.24 35.40 2.43
N GLY A 23 -4.46 35.50 1.36
CA GLY A 23 -4.88 35.18 -0.02
C GLY A 23 -4.09 33.99 -0.57
N VAL A 24 -4.62 33.36 -1.62
CA VAL A 24 -3.89 32.31 -2.37
C VAL A 24 -2.69 32.88 -3.12
N ALA A 25 -1.62 32.10 -3.22
CA ALA A 25 -0.35 32.52 -3.81
C ALA A 25 -0.05 31.72 -5.09
N PRO A 26 -0.38 32.23 -6.28
CA PRO A 26 -0.06 31.57 -7.54
C PRO A 26 1.43 31.70 -7.91
N GLY A 27 1.97 30.72 -8.63
CA GLY A 27 3.34 30.75 -9.15
C GLY A 27 4.44 30.58 -8.09
N VAL A 28 4.10 30.09 -6.90
CA VAL A 28 5.06 29.87 -5.80
C VAL A 28 5.71 28.51 -5.97
N ALA A 29 7.05 28.47 -5.91
CA ALA A 29 7.80 27.22 -5.88
C ALA A 29 7.76 26.59 -4.47
N VAL A 30 7.30 25.35 -4.41
CA VAL A 30 7.21 24.55 -3.19
C VAL A 30 8.25 23.43 -3.24
N THR A 31 9.06 23.34 -2.18
CA THR A 31 10.05 22.27 -1.99
C THR A 31 9.60 21.30 -0.89
N PHE A 32 10.09 20.06 -0.92
CA PHE A 32 9.61 18.99 -0.04
C PHE A 32 10.74 18.34 0.73
N TRP A 33 10.52 18.09 2.02
CA TRP A 33 11.60 17.73 2.96
C TRP A 33 11.20 16.55 3.86
N ASP A 34 12.20 15.84 4.38
CA ASP A 34 12.02 14.74 5.34
C ASP A 34 11.75 15.21 6.78
N SER A 35 11.99 16.49 7.09
CA SER A 35 11.93 17.07 8.43
C SER A 35 11.24 18.44 8.44
N PRO A 36 10.49 18.79 9.52
CA PRO A 36 9.87 20.11 9.66
C PRO A 36 10.90 21.25 9.78
N THR A 37 12.14 20.95 10.16
CA THR A 37 13.24 21.91 10.25
C THR A 37 14.55 21.22 9.87
N GLY A 38 15.37 21.87 9.03
CA GLY A 38 16.57 21.25 8.47
C GLY A 38 16.24 20.09 7.54
N GLY A 39 16.91 18.95 7.71
CA GLY A 39 16.62 17.72 6.96
C GLY A 39 17.15 17.70 5.54
N THR A 40 16.76 16.65 4.81
CA THR A 40 17.13 16.42 3.42
C THR A 40 16.00 16.87 2.49
N TRP A 41 16.37 17.58 1.44
CA TRP A 41 15.46 17.96 0.37
C TRP A 41 15.22 16.77 -0.57
N TYR A 42 13.94 16.41 -0.76
CA TYR A 42 13.52 15.51 -1.82
C TYR A 42 13.61 16.18 -3.19
N THR A 43 14.60 15.77 -3.98
CA THR A 43 14.84 16.28 -5.34
C THR A 43 14.34 15.34 -6.44
N ASP A 44 13.90 14.13 -6.07
CA ASP A 44 13.38 13.10 -6.96
C ASP A 44 11.84 13.11 -7.00
N LEU A 45 11.27 14.21 -7.50
CA LEU A 45 9.83 14.34 -7.71
C LEU A 45 9.50 14.20 -9.19
N LEU A 46 8.27 13.80 -9.50
CA LEU A 46 7.76 13.82 -10.87
C LEU A 46 6.56 14.77 -10.95
N ALA A 47 6.58 15.70 -11.90
CA ALA A 47 5.42 16.52 -12.22
C ALA A 47 4.26 15.66 -12.73
N GLU A 48 3.06 16.24 -12.86
CA GLU A 48 1.87 15.56 -13.42
C GLU A 48 2.15 14.87 -14.77
N THR A 49 3.02 15.45 -15.60
CA THR A 49 3.41 14.91 -16.90
C THR A 49 4.45 13.77 -16.83
N GLY A 50 4.91 13.41 -15.63
CA GLY A 50 6.00 12.45 -15.40
C GLY A 50 7.41 13.05 -15.56
N ALA A 51 7.53 14.36 -15.83
CA ALA A 51 8.82 15.02 -15.93
C ALA A 51 9.49 15.14 -14.55
N ALA A 52 10.78 14.82 -14.47
CA ALA A 52 11.54 14.96 -13.24
C ALA A 52 11.64 16.43 -12.80
N THR A 53 11.45 16.68 -11.50
CA THR A 53 11.53 18.00 -10.90
C THR A 53 12.00 17.91 -9.45
N SER A 54 12.58 18.98 -8.91
CA SER A 54 12.94 19.11 -7.49
C SER A 54 11.98 20.00 -6.68
N GLN A 55 11.04 20.65 -7.37
CA GLN A 55 10.05 21.55 -6.77
C GLN A 55 8.74 21.51 -7.57
N VAL A 56 7.65 21.90 -6.93
CA VAL A 56 6.32 22.00 -7.56
C VAL A 56 5.88 23.46 -7.51
N VAL A 57 5.43 24.00 -8.63
CA VAL A 57 4.98 25.40 -8.70
C VAL A 57 3.46 25.44 -8.59
N THR A 58 2.93 26.31 -7.72
CA THR A 58 1.48 26.48 -7.59
C THR A 58 0.84 27.05 -8.85
N ASP A 59 -0.38 26.62 -9.13
CA ASP A 59 -1.12 27.06 -10.32
C ASP A 59 -1.70 28.48 -10.17
N ALA A 60 -2.49 28.93 -11.16
CA ALA A 60 -3.10 30.25 -11.16
C ALA A 60 -4.08 30.51 -10.00
N SER A 61 -4.56 29.46 -9.34
CA SER A 61 -5.42 29.52 -8.16
C SER A 61 -4.63 29.39 -6.84
N GLY A 62 -3.30 29.26 -6.91
CA GLY A 62 -2.43 28.99 -5.76
C GLY A 62 -2.51 27.56 -5.24
N ALA A 63 -3.17 26.66 -5.97
CA ALA A 63 -3.21 25.25 -5.64
C ALA A 63 -1.86 24.59 -5.96
N ILE A 64 -1.43 23.64 -5.13
CA ILE A 64 -0.32 22.76 -5.47
C ILE A 64 -0.88 21.74 -6.48
N PRO A 65 -0.39 21.69 -7.74
CA PRO A 65 -0.87 20.74 -8.73
C PRO A 65 -0.53 19.30 -8.35
N GLU A 66 -1.07 18.34 -9.09
CA GLU A 66 -0.73 16.94 -8.91
C GLU A 66 0.75 16.68 -9.21
N PHE A 67 1.40 15.88 -8.37
CA PHE A 67 2.77 15.41 -8.58
C PHE A 67 2.99 14.06 -7.89
N GLN A 68 4.08 13.38 -8.20
CA GLN A 68 4.50 12.15 -7.52
C GLN A 68 5.75 12.40 -6.68
N GLY A 69 5.75 11.86 -5.46
CA GLY A 69 6.90 11.88 -4.57
C GLY A 69 7.97 10.82 -4.92
N PRO A 70 9.04 10.74 -4.11
CA PRO A 70 10.02 9.66 -4.21
C PRO A 70 9.37 8.30 -3.90
N GLU A 71 10.05 7.22 -4.29
CA GLU A 71 9.56 5.86 -4.00
C GLU A 71 9.41 5.61 -2.50
N GLY A 72 8.28 5.02 -2.09
CA GLY A 72 8.04 4.63 -0.70
C GLY A 72 7.75 5.79 0.27
N VAL A 73 7.78 7.05 -0.18
CA VAL A 73 7.50 8.21 0.67
C VAL A 73 6.01 8.55 0.63
N THR A 74 5.33 8.40 1.77
CA THR A 74 3.88 8.64 1.91
C THR A 74 3.54 10.01 2.49
N GLY A 75 4.53 10.79 2.91
CA GLY A 75 4.33 12.14 3.42
C GLY A 75 5.63 12.93 3.49
N MET A 76 5.51 14.26 3.36
CA MET A 76 6.64 15.17 3.22
C MET A 76 6.32 16.52 3.87
N TRP A 77 7.35 17.27 4.25
CA TRP A 77 7.23 18.65 4.72
C TRP A 77 7.37 19.62 3.55
N ALA A 78 6.28 20.27 3.18
CA ALA A 78 6.20 21.29 2.14
C ALA A 78 6.69 22.65 2.66
N ASP A 79 7.55 23.30 1.88
CA ASP A 79 8.12 24.61 2.16
C ASP A 79 7.90 25.54 0.95
N ALA A 80 7.16 26.62 1.18
CA ALA A 80 6.83 27.64 0.18
C ALA A 80 7.54 28.99 0.45
N GLY A 81 8.60 29.00 1.27
CA GLY A 81 9.32 30.22 1.65
C GLY A 81 8.76 30.95 2.88
N GLY A 82 7.85 30.30 3.62
CA GLY A 82 7.31 30.79 4.89
C GLY A 82 8.21 30.51 6.09
N THR A 83 7.76 30.86 7.29
CA THR A 83 8.51 30.61 8.53
C THR A 83 8.43 29.17 9.02
N THR A 84 7.44 28.40 8.54
CA THR A 84 7.20 27.01 8.94
C THR A 84 6.87 26.15 7.73
N ARG A 85 7.37 24.91 7.73
CA ARG A 85 6.94 23.88 6.79
C ARG A 85 5.65 23.23 7.23
N VAL A 86 4.85 22.77 6.28
CA VAL A 86 3.57 22.10 6.54
C VAL A 86 3.62 20.68 6.02
N TRP A 87 3.03 19.73 6.74
CA TRP A 87 2.99 18.33 6.32
C TRP A 87 1.96 18.12 5.22
N ILE A 88 2.38 17.47 4.12
CA ILE A 88 1.49 16.96 3.08
C ILE A 88 1.52 15.43 3.08
N THR A 89 0.35 14.81 2.96
CA THR A 89 0.20 13.35 2.89
C THR A 89 -0.14 12.94 1.46
N ALA A 90 0.37 11.79 1.03
CA ALA A 90 0.04 11.28 -0.30
C ALA A 90 -1.45 10.93 -0.40
N ARG A 91 -2.05 11.29 -1.53
CA ARG A 91 -3.39 10.85 -1.92
C ARG A 91 -3.33 9.38 -2.32
N GLY A 92 -4.37 8.63 -1.97
CA GLY A 92 -4.46 7.22 -2.34
C GLY A 92 -3.51 6.28 -1.57
N THR A 93 -2.92 6.72 -0.45
CA THR A 93 -2.21 5.84 0.50
C THR A 93 -3.09 4.72 1.05
N GLY A 94 -4.41 4.89 0.98
CA GLY A 94 -5.40 3.83 1.10
C GLY A 94 -5.96 3.43 -0.25
N GLY A 95 -5.25 2.60 -1.01
CA GLY A 95 -5.95 1.80 -2.02
C GLY A 95 -7.02 0.99 -1.30
N ALA A 96 -8.27 1.01 -1.78
CA ALA A 96 -9.35 0.26 -1.13
C ALA A 96 -8.90 -1.19 -0.88
N GLY A 97 -8.79 -1.56 0.40
CA GLY A 97 -8.39 -2.90 0.80
C GLY A 97 -9.52 -3.86 0.47
N THR A 98 -9.19 -4.98 -0.17
CA THR A 98 -10.13 -6.06 -0.42
C THR A 98 -9.49 -7.39 -0.09
N SER A 99 -10.27 -8.29 0.50
CA SER A 99 -9.80 -9.64 0.80
C SER A 99 -10.24 -10.61 -0.30
N LYS A 100 -9.42 -11.63 -0.53
CA LYS A 100 -9.70 -12.80 -1.38
C LYS A 100 -9.46 -14.04 -0.55
N GLY A 101 -10.23 -15.09 -0.73
CA GLY A 101 -10.04 -16.29 0.06
C GLY A 101 -10.88 -17.45 -0.41
N LEU A 102 -10.55 -18.63 0.13
CA LEU A 102 -11.26 -19.87 -0.14
C LEU A 102 -11.17 -20.78 1.09
N VAL A 103 -12.20 -21.61 1.27
CA VAL A 103 -12.26 -22.66 2.29
C VAL A 103 -11.91 -23.98 1.66
N PHE A 104 -10.91 -24.66 2.21
CA PHE A 104 -10.63 -26.06 1.97
C PHE A 104 -11.50 -26.87 2.93
N ALA A 105 -12.53 -27.53 2.41
CA ALA A 105 -13.40 -28.40 3.20
C ALA A 105 -12.73 -29.77 3.38
N ALA A 106 -12.65 -30.23 4.64
CA ALA A 106 -12.03 -31.51 5.04
C ALA A 106 -10.70 -31.84 4.31
N PRO A 107 -9.70 -30.94 4.35
CA PRO A 107 -8.44 -31.20 3.67
C PRO A 107 -7.71 -32.38 4.30
N THR A 108 -7.24 -33.32 3.48
CA THR A 108 -6.48 -34.51 3.90
C THR A 108 -4.99 -34.42 3.58
N GLY A 109 -4.56 -33.35 2.91
CA GLY A 109 -3.19 -33.14 2.47
C GLY A 109 -2.98 -31.79 1.79
N PRO A 110 -1.78 -31.54 1.22
CA PRO A 110 -1.49 -30.30 0.52
C PRO A 110 -2.37 -30.09 -0.70
N ALA A 111 -2.82 -28.85 -0.90
CA ALA A 111 -3.58 -28.43 -2.07
C ALA A 111 -3.42 -26.92 -2.27
N ALA A 112 -3.46 -26.47 -3.53
CA ALA A 112 -3.42 -25.05 -3.88
C ALA A 112 -4.42 -24.75 -5.00
N TYR A 113 -5.16 -23.64 -4.86
CA TYR A 113 -6.17 -23.23 -5.82
C TYR A 113 -6.04 -21.73 -6.13
N VAL A 114 -6.03 -21.39 -7.43
CA VAL A 114 -6.12 -20.01 -7.89
C VAL A 114 -7.51 -19.48 -7.57
N VAL A 115 -7.57 -18.38 -6.81
CA VAL A 115 -8.82 -17.76 -6.36
C VAL A 115 -9.09 -16.44 -7.06
N TRP A 116 -8.06 -15.83 -7.65
CA TRP A 116 -8.17 -14.50 -8.23
C TRP A 116 -7.06 -14.25 -9.25
N ARG A 117 -7.32 -13.32 -10.18
CA ARG A 117 -6.34 -12.79 -11.12
C ARG A 117 -6.36 -11.27 -11.05
N ALA A 118 -5.20 -10.66 -10.89
CA ALA A 118 -5.08 -9.22 -10.71
C ALA A 118 -5.54 -8.47 -11.97
N PRO A 119 -6.54 -7.56 -11.89
CA PRO A 119 -7.00 -6.80 -13.05
C PRO A 119 -6.05 -5.64 -13.39
N ARG A 120 -5.29 -5.15 -12.41
CA ARG A 120 -4.31 -4.08 -12.51
C ARG A 120 -3.19 -4.28 -11.49
N ALA A 121 -2.19 -3.41 -11.51
CA ALA A 121 -1.12 -3.43 -10.51
C ALA A 121 -1.68 -3.17 -9.10
N CYS A 122 -1.30 -4.01 -8.13
CA CYS A 122 -1.77 -3.95 -6.75
C CYS A 122 -0.73 -4.57 -5.80
N VAL A 123 -0.99 -4.54 -4.50
CA VAL A 123 -0.06 -5.07 -3.47
C VAL A 123 -0.78 -6.03 -2.54
N VAL A 124 -0.23 -7.21 -2.29
CA VAL A 124 -0.71 -8.12 -1.24
C VAL A 124 -0.19 -7.63 0.11
N SER A 125 -1.07 -7.31 1.04
CA SER A 125 -0.68 -6.76 2.34
C SER A 125 -0.62 -7.78 3.47
N ALA A 126 -1.36 -8.89 3.37
CA ALA A 126 -1.36 -9.93 4.39
C ALA A 126 -1.88 -11.28 3.87
N VAL A 127 -1.47 -12.35 4.54
CA VAL A 127 -2.02 -13.70 4.38
C VAL A 127 -2.50 -14.17 5.76
N HIS A 128 -3.73 -14.65 5.84
CA HIS A 128 -4.35 -15.14 7.05
C HIS A 128 -4.83 -16.57 6.88
N GLY A 129 -4.85 -17.31 7.98
CA GLY A 129 -5.39 -18.65 8.04
C GLY A 129 -6.31 -18.85 9.23
N TYR A 130 -7.32 -19.69 9.06
CA TYR A 130 -8.26 -20.12 10.08
C TYR A 130 -8.51 -21.61 9.92
N ARG A 131 -8.43 -22.37 11.00
CA ARG A 131 -8.61 -23.83 10.98
C ARG A 131 -9.73 -24.25 11.92
N GLN A 132 -10.59 -25.14 11.46
CA GLN A 132 -11.63 -25.80 12.28
C GLN A 132 -11.28 -27.28 12.47
N GLY A 133 -11.32 -27.76 13.72
CA GLY A 133 -11.02 -29.16 14.06
C GLY A 133 -9.58 -29.58 13.78
N GLY A 134 -9.18 -30.77 14.25
CA GLY A 134 -7.83 -31.32 14.12
C GLY A 134 -6.80 -30.71 15.07
N THR A 135 -5.52 -31.02 14.87
CA THR A 135 -4.42 -30.57 15.74
C THR A 135 -3.51 -29.53 15.10
N GLY A 136 -3.54 -29.38 13.77
CA GLY A 136 -2.69 -28.41 13.08
C GLY A 136 -2.96 -28.31 11.59
N ALA A 137 -2.55 -27.20 11.00
CA ALA A 137 -2.38 -27.05 9.55
C ALA A 137 -1.30 -26.01 9.28
N THR A 138 -0.67 -26.09 8.12
CA THR A 138 0.19 -25.01 7.60
C THR A 138 -0.39 -24.49 6.29
N VAL A 139 -0.34 -23.18 6.10
CA VAL A 139 -0.91 -22.50 4.92
C VAL A 139 0.04 -21.47 4.34
N ASN A 140 -0.15 -21.17 3.06
CA ASN A 140 0.54 -20.09 2.36
C ASN A 140 -0.41 -19.48 1.32
N ALA A 141 0.00 -18.39 0.70
CA ALA A 141 -0.58 -17.87 -0.52
C ALA A 141 0.49 -17.87 -1.61
N GLN A 142 0.08 -17.89 -2.87
CA GLN A 142 1.02 -17.92 -3.99
C GLN A 142 0.69 -16.86 -5.03
N LYS A 143 1.73 -16.22 -5.56
CA LYS A 143 1.71 -15.42 -6.77
C LYS A 143 2.33 -16.24 -7.90
N ASN A 144 1.57 -16.55 -8.95
CA ASN A 144 2.06 -17.32 -10.10
C ASN A 144 2.79 -18.63 -9.70
N GLY A 145 2.32 -19.27 -8.62
CA GLY A 145 2.91 -20.51 -8.08
C GLY A 145 4.10 -20.31 -7.13
N ALA A 146 4.58 -19.08 -6.92
CA ALA A 146 5.63 -18.77 -5.95
C ALA A 146 5.02 -18.26 -4.63
N ASP A 147 5.60 -18.67 -3.50
CA ASP A 147 5.03 -18.44 -2.17
C ASP A 147 5.19 -16.99 -1.69
N LEU A 148 4.11 -16.46 -1.13
CA LEU A 148 4.03 -15.09 -0.61
C LEU A 148 4.45 -14.98 0.85
N LEU A 149 4.56 -16.08 1.58
CA LEU A 149 5.22 -16.14 2.89
C LEU A 149 6.53 -16.92 2.76
N ALA A 150 7.62 -16.37 3.31
CA ALA A 150 8.93 -17.04 3.33
C ALA A 150 8.91 -18.35 4.13
N THR A 151 8.06 -18.40 5.16
CA THR A 151 7.78 -19.58 5.97
C THR A 151 6.27 -19.77 6.02
N ASP A 152 5.80 -21.00 5.81
CA ASP A 152 4.37 -21.32 5.90
C ASP A 152 3.80 -20.91 7.26
N LEU A 153 2.60 -20.32 7.24
CA LEU A 153 1.87 -19.94 8.44
C LEU A 153 1.37 -21.20 9.15
N SER A 154 1.79 -21.39 10.40
CA SER A 154 1.32 -22.49 11.25
C SER A 154 0.02 -22.13 11.99
N LEU A 155 -1.01 -22.96 11.82
CA LEU A 155 -2.32 -22.85 12.45
C LEU A 155 -2.43 -23.77 13.67
N SER A 156 -1.64 -23.49 14.71
CA SER A 156 -1.55 -24.30 15.92
C SER A 156 -2.80 -24.24 16.79
N THR A 157 -3.55 -23.13 16.72
CA THR A 157 -4.77 -22.91 17.51
C THR A 157 -5.99 -23.01 16.60
N ALA A 158 -6.91 -23.92 16.92
CA ALA A 158 -8.17 -24.03 16.19
C ALA A 158 -9.07 -22.82 16.46
N ASP A 159 -10.02 -22.59 15.54
CA ASP A 159 -11.09 -21.61 15.63
C ASP A 159 -10.62 -20.16 15.85
N THR A 160 -9.38 -19.87 15.47
CA THR A 160 -8.74 -18.56 15.62
C THR A 160 -8.10 -18.13 14.31
N TRP A 161 -8.29 -16.86 13.95
CA TRP A 161 -7.56 -16.26 12.83
C TRP A 161 -6.12 -16.00 13.23
N LEU A 162 -5.19 -16.49 12.42
CA LEU A 162 -3.77 -16.20 12.54
C LEU A 162 -3.29 -15.51 11.29
N THR A 163 -2.34 -14.60 11.46
CA THR A 163 -1.73 -13.82 10.36
C THR A 163 -0.32 -14.32 10.14
N GLY A 164 0.03 -14.48 8.87
CA GLY A 164 1.38 -14.84 8.43
C GLY A 164 2.42 -13.81 8.86
N PRO A 165 3.72 -14.18 8.80
CA PRO A 165 4.80 -13.23 8.89
C PRO A 165 4.76 -12.23 7.71
N ALA A 166 5.80 -11.39 7.59
CA ALA A 166 5.90 -10.44 6.49
C ALA A 166 5.70 -11.12 5.12
N VAL A 167 4.90 -10.49 4.27
CA VAL A 167 4.67 -10.92 2.89
C VAL A 167 5.93 -10.62 2.07
N GLN A 168 6.32 -11.55 1.20
CA GLN A 168 7.38 -11.38 0.21
C GLN A 168 6.80 -11.36 -1.20
N GLY A 169 7.46 -10.69 -2.14
CA GLY A 169 6.99 -10.63 -3.54
C GLY A 169 5.59 -10.01 -3.68
N GLU A 170 5.21 -9.13 -2.76
CA GLU A 170 3.87 -8.58 -2.56
C GLU A 170 3.31 -7.78 -3.74
N ALA A 171 4.19 -7.20 -4.57
CA ALA A 171 3.78 -6.42 -5.74
C ALA A 171 3.22 -7.35 -6.82
N MET A 172 1.98 -7.14 -7.22
CA MET A 172 1.28 -7.86 -8.28
C MET A 172 1.15 -6.95 -9.51
N ALA A 173 1.42 -7.49 -10.70
CA ALA A 173 1.14 -6.85 -11.97
C ALA A 173 -0.23 -7.28 -12.51
N ALA A 174 -0.76 -6.52 -13.47
CA ALA A 174 -1.98 -6.90 -14.18
C ALA A 174 -1.81 -8.30 -14.82
N GLY A 175 -2.74 -9.19 -14.55
CA GLY A 175 -2.76 -10.55 -15.07
C GLY A 175 -2.08 -11.60 -14.21
N ASP A 176 -1.35 -11.21 -13.14
CA ASP A 176 -0.79 -12.15 -12.17
C ASP A 176 -1.90 -12.92 -11.46
N SER A 177 -1.64 -14.21 -11.21
CA SER A 177 -2.57 -15.10 -10.50
C SER A 177 -2.27 -15.15 -9.02
N LEU A 178 -3.33 -15.17 -8.21
CA LEU A 178 -3.28 -15.30 -6.76
C LEU A 178 -3.96 -16.60 -6.35
N ALA A 179 -3.24 -17.43 -5.62
CA ALA A 179 -3.72 -18.71 -5.13
C ALA A 179 -3.62 -18.80 -3.61
N VAL A 180 -4.52 -19.57 -3.01
CA VAL A 180 -4.41 -20.01 -1.62
C VAL A 180 -3.84 -21.42 -1.58
N ALA A 181 -3.07 -21.75 -0.54
CA ALA A 181 -2.46 -23.06 -0.39
C ALA A 181 -2.56 -23.58 1.04
N VAL A 182 -3.02 -24.83 1.17
CA VAL A 182 -2.78 -25.67 2.35
C VAL A 182 -1.55 -26.51 2.07
N ARG A 183 -0.61 -26.53 3.00
CA ARG A 183 0.71 -27.16 2.88
C ARG A 183 0.79 -28.47 3.65
N ALA A 184 0.19 -28.49 4.82
CA ALA A 184 0.01 -29.70 5.61
C ALA A 184 -1.22 -29.57 6.51
N VAL A 185 -1.74 -30.71 6.93
CA VAL A 185 -2.81 -30.84 7.93
C VAL A 185 -2.44 -31.96 8.89
N SER A 186 -2.88 -31.85 10.13
CA SER A 186 -2.69 -32.89 11.15
C SER A 186 -3.93 -33.04 12.01
N GLY A 187 -4.31 -34.29 12.29
CA GLY A 187 -5.57 -34.63 12.94
C GLY A 187 -6.79 -34.45 12.01
N GLU A 188 -7.97 -34.62 12.59
CA GLU A 188 -9.26 -34.53 11.88
C GLU A 188 -9.66 -33.06 11.64
N VAL A 189 -9.00 -32.39 10.70
CA VAL A 189 -9.31 -31.02 10.29
C VAL A 189 -10.57 -31.00 9.42
N THR A 190 -11.59 -30.26 9.83
CA THR A 190 -12.88 -30.19 9.12
C THR A 190 -12.92 -29.05 8.11
N ALA A 191 -12.18 -27.96 8.34
CA ALA A 191 -12.00 -26.90 7.37
C ALA A 191 -10.71 -26.11 7.60
N VAL A 192 -10.15 -25.56 6.51
CA VAL A 192 -9.11 -24.52 6.56
C VAL A 192 -9.52 -23.38 5.64
N THR A 193 -9.68 -22.18 6.18
CA THR A 193 -9.89 -20.96 5.40
C THR A 193 -8.57 -20.23 5.25
N VAL A 194 -8.25 -19.85 4.03
CA VAL A 194 -7.12 -18.96 3.75
C VAL A 194 -7.66 -17.67 3.16
N GLN A 195 -7.24 -16.54 3.71
CA GLN A 195 -7.60 -15.20 3.25
C GLN A 195 -6.34 -14.41 2.92
N ILE A 196 -6.41 -13.59 1.88
CA ILE A 196 -5.33 -12.74 1.39
C ILE A 196 -5.88 -11.34 1.24
N ASP A 197 -5.24 -10.39 1.90
CA ASP A 197 -5.61 -8.98 1.81
C ASP A 197 -4.80 -8.31 0.70
N VAL A 198 -5.49 -7.52 -0.13
CA VAL A 198 -4.91 -6.85 -1.30
C VAL A 198 -5.29 -5.38 -1.28
N GLN A 199 -4.34 -4.52 -1.59
CA GLN A 199 -4.50 -3.07 -1.66
C GLN A 199 -4.30 -2.57 -3.09
N GLY A 200 -5.04 -1.52 -3.45
CA GLY A 200 -4.91 -0.86 -4.75
C GLY A 200 -5.63 -1.57 -5.90
N VAL A 201 -6.54 -2.49 -5.62
CA VAL A 201 -7.39 -3.18 -6.62
C VAL A 201 -8.45 -2.26 -7.20
#